data_AF-A0A956UE36-F1
#
_entry.id   AF-A0A956UE36-F1
#
_cell.length_a   1.000
_cell.length_b   1.000
_cell.length_c   1.000
_cell.angle_alpha   90.00
_cell.angle_beta   90.00
_cell.angle_gamma   90.00
#
_symmetry.space_group_name_H-M   'P 1'
#
loop_
_entity.id
_entity.type
_entity.pdbx_description
1 polymer ?
#
loop_
_entity_poly.entity_id
_entity_poly.type
_entity_poly.pdbx_seq_one_letter_code
_entity_poly.pdbx_strand_id
1 'polypeptide(L)'
;MSKLKFIATAAAMLQLSTVGASAYNSEEHKLMTDIAVAGVNIPPSVRLPGSVTFNRVSPEQYVEVFKAAKRLSAGIESNNPAEYDKNKKEVQDNFYYRNFNQLKYNKNIWIPSTNEAPAKVLDVSTITGTGITTPMSLGTLVALYGDYRKAVSFSADGLCYLSDGPAKQTVFKRGNAGAEYAPKPLPAGVYQLYIASGVVPPHGTAGNALIDTANPNEYEEAAWWGDEMMRIAKVNDWHFSNAAVAWYVGMHRLALMYANRARTEPQFWSVALNCEASALHALTDLFAFGHVVINRDESSYQIQKGSGNTSLPPYRWMENALAMGGGKRDEKGVINLSIALPPVTDVGLGQSDFLAPKTVLSYANMANNERIYHDRFNKSGAQVRNLNGDRFYIYGDSLFNKTNSFTRRIMFRAVQESVQSLFDASVEMKTKSLQSVACQGSPSFKALKNIPVFIESDPDKFFTGKWTRYAHFIDVVTNTLQVPRTWTSSMIPFLNGSSKLPEPQTTPAGKFDAGHSLAVELTVPDVVDVNGTLSGKATIELEKSSNLQDLDVMITANEPGYLTPPQFRQKLLKKANGKHVVDFSFPVPQIRRSSKMLVQCKVRAIGGSGLTNATSKKIVNRTFSSNSQRNHFR
;
A
#
# COMPACT_ATOMS: atom_id res chain seq x y z
N MET A 1 -19.84 -42.17 -7.76
CA MET A 1 -19.56 -41.00 -8.63
C MET A 1 -19.60 -41.46 -10.09
N SER A 2 -20.36 -40.84 -10.99
CA SER A 2 -20.45 -41.29 -12.38
C SER A 2 -19.15 -40.98 -13.16
N LYS A 3 -18.77 -41.83 -14.12
CA LYS A 3 -17.59 -41.64 -14.99
C LYS A 3 -17.55 -40.24 -15.64
N LEU A 4 -18.71 -39.66 -15.99
CA LEU A 4 -18.79 -38.30 -16.53
C LEU A 4 -18.34 -37.22 -15.54
N LYS A 5 -18.69 -37.31 -14.25
CA LYS A 5 -18.22 -36.36 -13.24
C LYS A 5 -16.70 -36.47 -13.04
N PHE A 6 -16.15 -37.68 -13.12
CA PHE A 6 -14.71 -37.89 -13.03
C PHE A 6 -13.95 -37.27 -14.22
N ILE A 7 -14.43 -37.48 -15.46
CA ILE A 7 -13.82 -36.91 -16.67
C ILE A 7 -13.91 -35.38 -16.67
N ALA A 8 -15.07 -34.80 -16.30
CA ALA A 8 -15.23 -33.35 -16.21
C ALA A 8 -14.33 -32.74 -15.12
N THR A 9 -14.16 -33.43 -13.98
CA THR A 9 -13.25 -33.01 -12.91
C THR A 9 -11.80 -33.07 -13.36
N ALA A 10 -11.39 -34.14 -14.05
CA ALA A 10 -10.03 -34.28 -14.58
C ALA A 10 -9.72 -33.24 -15.67
N ALA A 11 -10.67 -32.94 -16.56
CA ALA A 11 -10.52 -31.91 -17.60
C ALA A 11 -10.43 -30.49 -17.00
N ALA A 12 -11.26 -30.19 -15.98
CA ALA A 12 -11.16 -28.93 -15.25
C ALA A 12 -9.82 -28.82 -14.49
N MET A 13 -9.34 -29.90 -13.88
CA MET A 13 -8.01 -29.95 -13.25
C MET A 13 -6.87 -29.72 -14.26
N LEU A 14 -7.00 -30.22 -15.49
CA LEU A 14 -6.01 -30.01 -16.57
C LEU A 14 -6.00 -28.56 -17.08
N GLN A 15 -7.14 -27.87 -17.10
CA GLN A 15 -7.21 -26.45 -17.47
C GLN A 15 -6.67 -25.53 -16.37
N LEU A 16 -6.79 -25.93 -15.11
CA LEU A 16 -6.25 -25.20 -13.96
C LEU A 16 -4.72 -25.31 -13.83
N SER A 17 -4.07 -26.28 -14.48
CA SER A 17 -2.65 -26.61 -14.27
C SER A 17 -1.66 -25.98 -15.25
N THR A 18 -2.11 -25.13 -16.17
CA THR A 18 -1.24 -24.68 -17.29
C THR A 18 -0.81 -23.22 -17.24
N VAL A 19 -1.26 -22.44 -16.25
CA VAL A 19 -0.94 -21.01 -16.21
C VAL A 19 -0.74 -20.53 -14.78
N GLY A 20 0.48 -20.68 -14.27
CA GLY A 20 0.88 -19.98 -13.06
C GLY A 20 0.67 -18.47 -13.24
N ALA A 21 0.15 -17.80 -12.22
CA ALA A 21 -0.04 -16.35 -12.20
C ALA A 21 1.30 -15.66 -12.45
N SER A 22 1.37 -14.60 -13.27
CA SER A 22 2.63 -13.86 -13.51
C SER A 22 3.03 -12.96 -12.31
N ALA A 23 2.51 -13.28 -11.12
CA ALA A 23 2.30 -12.39 -9.99
C ALA A 23 3.37 -12.53 -8.91
N TYR A 24 4.60 -12.89 -9.28
CA TYR A 24 5.69 -12.93 -8.31
C TYR A 24 6.71 -11.84 -8.61
N ASN A 25 6.64 -10.79 -7.80
CA ASN A 25 7.38 -9.55 -7.95
C ASN A 25 7.90 -9.05 -6.59
N SER A 26 8.24 -9.96 -5.68
CA SER A 26 8.75 -9.65 -4.34
C SER A 26 9.91 -8.65 -4.38
N GLU A 27 10.76 -8.72 -5.41
CA GLU A 27 11.85 -7.76 -5.65
C GLU A 27 11.36 -6.32 -5.82
N GLU A 28 10.18 -6.10 -6.42
CA GLU A 28 9.60 -4.78 -6.66
C GLU A 28 9.09 -4.17 -5.36
N HIS A 29 8.37 -4.95 -4.56
CA HIS A 29 7.90 -4.54 -3.23
C HIS A 29 9.07 -4.16 -2.32
N LYS A 30 10.13 -4.98 -2.34
CA LYS A 30 11.36 -4.73 -1.60
C LYS A 30 12.02 -3.44 -2.05
N LEU A 31 12.30 -3.31 -3.35
CA LEU A 31 13.00 -2.15 -3.89
C LEU A 31 12.20 -0.86 -3.68
N MET A 32 10.89 -0.89 -3.93
CA MET A 32 10.02 0.27 -3.75
C MET A 32 10.04 0.78 -2.32
N THR A 33 9.98 -0.14 -1.36
CA THR A 33 10.01 0.19 0.06
C THR A 33 11.38 0.68 0.51
N ASP A 34 12.46 -0.04 0.18
CA ASP A 34 13.79 0.32 0.67
C ASP A 34 14.24 1.69 0.11
N ILE A 35 13.91 2.02 -1.15
CA ILE A 35 14.14 3.36 -1.71
C ILE A 35 13.33 4.42 -0.97
N ALA A 36 12.04 4.18 -0.73
CA ALA A 36 11.17 5.14 -0.05
C ALA A 36 11.61 5.41 1.40
N VAL A 37 11.98 4.35 2.12
CA VAL A 37 12.37 4.41 3.53
C VAL A 37 13.72 5.11 3.71
N ALA A 38 14.58 5.12 2.69
CA ALA A 38 15.78 5.95 2.70
C ALA A 38 15.47 7.46 2.89
N GLY A 39 14.26 7.90 2.52
CA GLY A 39 13.78 9.27 2.73
C GLY A 39 13.12 9.55 4.09
N VAL A 40 12.91 8.54 4.93
CA VAL A 40 12.23 8.71 6.23
C VAL A 40 13.14 9.43 7.22
N ASN A 41 12.55 10.38 7.95
CA ASN A 41 13.19 11.18 8.98
C ASN A 41 12.69 10.77 10.37
N ILE A 42 13.55 10.21 11.21
CA ILE A 42 13.19 9.87 12.59
C ILE A 42 13.33 11.12 13.45
N PRO A 43 12.26 11.60 14.10
CA PRO A 43 12.36 12.71 15.03
C PRO A 43 13.37 12.39 16.16
N PRO A 44 14.24 13.34 16.57
CA PRO A 44 15.27 13.08 17.59
C PRO A 44 14.72 12.59 18.93
N SER A 45 13.43 12.80 19.19
CA SER A 45 12.76 12.36 20.41
C SER A 45 12.26 10.91 20.37
N VAL A 46 12.37 10.23 19.23
CA VAL A 46 12.06 8.81 19.07
C VAL A 46 13.32 8.00 19.33
N ARG A 47 13.23 7.03 20.24
CA ARG A 47 14.32 6.09 20.56
C ARG A 47 14.03 4.75 19.90
N LEU A 48 14.90 4.34 18.99
CA LEU A 48 14.84 3.02 18.39
C LEU A 48 15.66 2.02 19.22
N PRO A 49 15.18 0.77 19.37
CA PRO A 49 15.96 -0.31 19.96
C PRO A 49 17.10 -0.72 19.02
N GLY A 50 18.12 -1.43 19.52
CA GLY A 50 19.19 -1.98 18.68
C GLY A 50 18.71 -2.98 17.61
N SER A 51 17.50 -3.53 17.77
CA SER A 51 16.81 -4.36 16.79
C SER A 51 16.21 -3.59 15.60
N VAL A 52 16.28 -2.25 15.60
CA VAL A 52 15.79 -1.40 14.51
C VAL A 52 16.84 -0.34 14.18
N THR A 53 17.46 -0.43 13.01
CA THR A 53 18.61 0.42 12.66
C THR A 53 18.56 0.89 11.21
N PHE A 54 18.96 2.14 10.97
CA PHE A 54 19.27 2.59 9.61
C PHE A 54 20.69 2.21 9.26
N ASN A 55 20.85 1.26 8.34
CA ASN A 55 22.16 0.82 7.88
C ASN A 55 22.45 1.44 6.51
N ARG A 56 23.65 2.02 6.39
CA ARG A 56 24.19 2.39 5.08
C ARG A 56 24.53 1.11 4.35
N VAL A 57 24.10 1.01 3.09
CA VAL A 57 24.39 -0.15 2.25
C VAL A 57 25.04 0.39 0.99
N SER A 58 26.17 -0.20 0.58
CA SER A 58 26.72 0.16 -0.72
C SER A 58 25.80 -0.34 -1.83
N PRO A 59 25.62 0.42 -2.93
CA PRO A 59 24.85 -0.04 -4.07
C PRO A 59 25.22 -1.46 -4.55
N GLU A 60 26.50 -1.80 -4.52
CA GLU A 60 27.02 -3.11 -4.92
C GLU A 60 26.56 -4.22 -3.98
N GLN A 61 26.64 -4.01 -2.65
CA GLN A 61 26.14 -4.98 -1.67
C GLN A 61 24.63 -5.20 -1.79
N TYR A 62 23.87 -4.13 -2.02
CA TYR A 62 22.43 -4.22 -2.19
C TYR A 62 22.06 -5.06 -3.42
N VAL A 63 22.71 -4.77 -4.56
CA VAL A 63 22.51 -5.51 -5.82
C VAL A 63 22.99 -6.96 -5.74
N GLU A 64 24.06 -7.24 -4.99
CA GLU A 64 24.59 -8.60 -4.85
C GLU A 64 23.57 -9.56 -4.22
N VAL A 65 22.67 -9.09 -3.34
CA VAL A 65 21.61 -9.96 -2.80
C VAL A 65 20.67 -10.45 -3.91
N PHE A 66 20.30 -9.60 -4.87
CA PHE A 66 19.47 -9.99 -6.02
C PHE A 66 20.22 -10.92 -6.97
N LYS A 67 21.52 -10.66 -7.20
CA LYS A 67 22.37 -11.56 -7.99
C LYS A 67 22.48 -12.94 -7.34
N ALA A 68 22.75 -13.00 -6.04
CA ALA A 68 22.85 -14.25 -5.29
C ALA A 68 21.53 -15.02 -5.29
N ALA A 69 20.40 -14.31 -5.14
CA ALA A 69 19.06 -14.87 -5.24
C ALA A 69 18.83 -15.52 -6.63
N LYS A 70 19.15 -14.79 -7.72
CA LYS A 70 19.01 -15.28 -9.10
C LYS A 70 20.00 -16.39 -9.47
N ARG A 71 21.21 -16.36 -8.89
CA ARG A 71 22.24 -17.39 -9.00
C ARG A 71 21.76 -18.70 -8.38
N LEU A 72 21.16 -18.65 -7.18
CA LEU A 72 20.57 -19.82 -6.52
C LEU A 72 19.43 -20.41 -7.37
N SER A 73 18.52 -19.56 -7.84
CA SER A 73 17.28 -20.02 -8.47
C SER A 73 17.47 -20.51 -9.90
N ALA A 74 18.06 -19.67 -10.75
CA ALA A 74 18.20 -19.91 -12.19
C ALA A 74 19.66 -20.05 -12.66
N GLY A 75 20.64 -19.97 -11.77
CA GLY A 75 22.04 -20.14 -12.14
C GLY A 75 22.64 -18.97 -12.91
N ILE A 76 22.00 -17.79 -12.92
CA ILE A 76 22.44 -16.61 -13.68
C ILE A 76 22.50 -15.36 -12.79
N GLU A 77 23.34 -14.40 -13.16
CA GLU A 77 23.60 -13.17 -12.38
C GLU A 77 23.27 -11.89 -13.14
N SER A 78 22.66 -12.02 -14.31
CA SER A 78 22.28 -10.90 -15.18
C SER A 78 20.76 -10.86 -15.40
N ASN A 79 20.30 -9.79 -16.03
CA ASN A 79 18.92 -9.67 -16.51
C ASN A 79 18.67 -10.39 -17.86
N ASN A 80 19.66 -11.13 -18.38
CA ASN A 80 19.54 -11.84 -19.65
C ASN A 80 19.08 -13.30 -19.43
N PRO A 81 17.81 -13.65 -19.69
CA PRO A 81 17.32 -15.02 -19.47
C PRO A 81 17.94 -16.05 -20.41
N ALA A 82 18.63 -15.64 -21.48
CA ALA A 82 19.32 -16.54 -22.42
C ALA A 82 20.60 -17.16 -21.83
N GLU A 83 21.14 -16.62 -20.73
CA GLU A 83 22.30 -17.19 -20.02
C GLU A 83 21.96 -18.44 -19.21
N TYR A 84 20.68 -18.78 -19.09
CA TYR A 84 20.26 -19.96 -18.35
C TYR A 84 20.80 -21.25 -18.99
N ASP A 85 21.45 -22.06 -18.16
CA ASP A 85 21.89 -23.41 -18.52
C ASP A 85 21.15 -24.46 -17.68
N LYS A 86 20.35 -25.30 -18.35
CA LYS A 86 19.58 -26.39 -17.72
C LYS A 86 20.46 -27.49 -17.09
N ASN A 87 21.74 -27.57 -17.47
CA ASN A 87 22.67 -28.57 -16.98
C ASN A 87 23.55 -28.04 -15.84
N LYS A 88 23.38 -26.78 -15.42
CA LYS A 88 24.14 -26.19 -14.33
C LYS A 88 23.78 -26.87 -12.99
N LYS A 89 24.80 -27.30 -12.26
CA LYS A 89 24.69 -27.95 -10.94
C LYS A 89 24.43 -26.92 -9.83
N GLU A 90 23.94 -27.39 -8.69
CA GLU A 90 23.60 -26.55 -7.51
C GLU A 90 22.62 -25.40 -7.83
N VAL A 91 21.69 -25.62 -8.78
CA VAL A 91 20.68 -24.62 -9.21
C VAL A 91 19.29 -25.15 -8.90
N GLN A 92 18.50 -24.37 -8.16
CA GLN A 92 17.17 -24.78 -7.70
C GLN A 92 16.29 -25.26 -8.84
N ASP A 93 16.17 -24.48 -9.92
CA ASP A 93 15.26 -24.84 -11.00
C ASP A 93 15.72 -26.06 -11.82
N ASN A 94 17.02 -26.36 -11.79
CA ASN A 94 17.56 -27.54 -12.45
C ASN A 94 17.35 -28.79 -11.57
N PHE A 95 17.27 -28.62 -10.25
CA PHE A 95 16.94 -29.70 -9.32
C PHE A 95 15.43 -30.00 -9.28
N TYR A 96 14.59 -28.96 -9.29
CA TYR A 96 13.12 -29.04 -9.35
C TYR A 96 12.64 -28.84 -10.80
N TYR A 97 13.02 -29.76 -11.69
CA TYR A 97 12.84 -29.58 -13.13
C TYR A 97 11.48 -30.07 -13.65
N ARG A 98 11.11 -31.32 -13.39
CA ARG A 98 9.83 -31.89 -13.90
C ARG A 98 8.68 -31.57 -12.97
N ASN A 99 7.47 -31.31 -13.46
CA ASN A 99 6.28 -31.07 -12.61
C ASN A 99 6.39 -29.87 -11.65
N PHE A 100 7.31 -28.94 -11.92
CA PHE A 100 7.55 -27.73 -11.16
C PHE A 100 7.49 -26.51 -12.12
N ASN A 101 6.98 -25.36 -11.67
CA ASN A 101 6.70 -24.21 -12.57
C ASN A 101 7.40 -22.89 -12.18
N GLN A 102 8.33 -22.93 -11.22
CA GLN A 102 9.06 -21.74 -10.78
C GLN A 102 10.04 -21.17 -11.83
N LEU A 103 10.52 -21.98 -12.76
CA LEU A 103 11.55 -21.61 -13.75
C LEU A 103 11.17 -20.38 -14.59
N LYS A 104 9.89 -20.27 -14.97
CA LYS A 104 9.37 -19.15 -15.75
C LYS A 104 9.59 -17.81 -15.02
N TYR A 105 9.54 -17.81 -13.70
CA TYR A 105 9.67 -16.62 -12.87
C TYR A 105 11.13 -16.34 -12.54
N ASN A 106 11.84 -17.37 -12.08
CA ASN A 106 13.20 -17.24 -11.58
C ASN A 106 14.20 -16.72 -12.63
N LYS A 107 14.05 -17.08 -13.91
CA LYS A 107 14.87 -16.49 -14.99
C LYS A 107 14.60 -15.00 -15.21
N ASN A 108 13.39 -14.55 -14.89
CA ASN A 108 12.91 -13.20 -15.13
C ASN A 108 13.01 -12.30 -13.89
N ILE A 109 13.56 -12.80 -12.76
CA ILE A 109 13.90 -11.97 -11.61
C ILE A 109 14.68 -10.76 -12.09
N TRP A 110 14.18 -9.58 -11.77
CA TRP A 110 14.83 -8.34 -12.14
C TRP A 110 15.89 -7.98 -11.10
N ILE A 111 17.12 -7.80 -11.58
CA ILE A 111 18.24 -7.28 -10.79
C ILE A 111 18.29 -5.76 -11.02
N PRO A 112 18.08 -4.93 -9.99
CA PRO A 112 18.16 -3.48 -10.13
C PRO A 112 19.59 -3.06 -10.48
N SER A 113 19.75 -1.93 -11.17
CA SER A 113 21.06 -1.32 -11.35
C SER A 113 21.57 -0.72 -10.03
N THR A 114 22.87 -0.50 -9.90
CA THR A 114 23.45 0.17 -8.73
C THR A 114 22.90 1.59 -8.55
N ASN A 115 22.51 2.28 -9.62
CA ASN A 115 21.87 3.60 -9.56
C ASN A 115 20.44 3.56 -8.99
N GLU A 116 19.81 2.39 -8.96
CA GLU A 116 18.48 2.19 -8.38
C GLU A 116 18.57 1.71 -6.92
N ALA A 117 19.76 1.33 -6.45
CA ALA A 117 19.95 0.89 -5.07
C ALA A 117 19.79 2.06 -4.07
N PRO A 118 19.13 1.83 -2.93
CA PRO A 118 19.01 2.86 -1.89
C PRO A 118 20.35 3.10 -1.20
N ALA A 119 20.61 4.34 -0.77
CA ALA A 119 21.83 4.68 -0.03
C ALA A 119 21.83 4.16 1.43
N LYS A 120 20.66 3.83 1.96
CA LYS A 120 20.46 3.24 3.29
C LYS A 120 19.14 2.47 3.33
N VAL A 121 19.06 1.48 4.19
CA VAL A 121 17.84 0.71 4.47
C VAL A 121 17.50 0.78 5.96
N LEU A 122 16.23 0.56 6.30
CA LEU A 122 15.81 0.40 7.70
C LEU A 122 15.73 -1.08 8.00
N ASP A 123 16.71 -1.60 8.73
CA ASP A 123 16.72 -2.99 9.14
C ASP A 123 15.92 -3.18 10.43
N VAL A 124 15.11 -4.23 10.43
CA VAL A 124 14.31 -4.69 11.54
C VAL A 124 14.68 -6.13 11.81
N SER A 125 15.20 -6.40 13.00
CA SER A 125 15.54 -7.75 13.43
C SER A 125 14.29 -8.59 13.57
N THR A 126 14.26 -9.72 12.87
CA THR A 126 13.15 -10.67 12.94
C THR A 126 13.70 -12.08 13.15
N ILE A 127 12.99 -12.91 13.90
CA ILE A 127 13.37 -14.29 14.17
C ILE A 127 12.94 -15.16 12.99
N THR A 128 13.90 -15.91 12.47
CA THR A 128 13.72 -16.89 11.41
C THR A 128 14.12 -18.26 11.95
N GLY A 129 13.17 -19.20 12.09
CA GLY A 129 13.43 -20.50 12.67
C GLY A 129 13.65 -20.46 14.20
N THR A 130 14.20 -21.53 14.77
CA THR A 130 14.50 -21.58 16.22
C THR A 130 15.70 -20.70 16.60
N GLY A 131 15.40 -19.45 16.98
CA GLY A 131 16.28 -18.57 17.75
C GLY A 131 17.33 -17.79 16.94
N ILE A 132 17.27 -17.79 15.61
CA ILE A 132 18.18 -17.00 14.78
C ILE A 132 17.52 -15.65 14.50
N THR A 133 18.13 -14.58 15.02
CA THR A 133 17.75 -13.21 14.69
C THR A 133 18.42 -12.83 13.38
N THR A 134 17.63 -12.55 12.35
CA THR A 134 18.09 -12.11 11.04
C THR A 134 17.69 -10.65 10.84
N PRO A 135 18.62 -9.72 10.58
CA PRO A 135 18.25 -8.36 10.19
C PRO A 135 17.61 -8.40 8.80
N MET A 136 16.38 -7.90 8.70
CA MET A 136 15.65 -7.80 7.45
C MET A 136 15.38 -6.32 7.16
N SER A 137 15.72 -5.81 5.97
CA SER A 137 15.28 -4.47 5.60
C SER A 137 13.75 -4.39 5.61
N LEU A 138 13.17 -3.22 5.85
CA LEU A 138 11.72 -3.06 5.83
C LEU A 138 11.14 -3.52 4.49
N GLY A 139 11.81 -3.26 3.36
CA GLY A 139 11.42 -3.78 2.05
C GLY A 139 11.47 -5.29 1.96
N THR A 140 12.45 -5.94 2.59
CA THR A 140 12.49 -7.40 2.70
C THR A 140 11.24 -7.91 3.44
N LEU A 141 10.87 -7.27 4.56
CA LEU A 141 9.66 -7.62 5.30
C LEU A 141 8.39 -7.38 4.47
N VAL A 142 8.27 -6.25 3.78
CA VAL A 142 7.13 -5.95 2.89
C VAL A 142 6.97 -7.05 1.84
N ALA A 143 8.06 -7.46 1.21
CA ALA A 143 8.05 -8.52 0.20
C ALA A 143 7.62 -9.89 0.78
N LEU A 144 8.01 -10.19 2.02
CA LEU A 144 7.64 -11.45 2.68
C LEU A 144 6.22 -11.45 3.24
N TYR A 145 5.73 -10.30 3.72
CA TYR A 145 4.41 -10.18 4.35
C TYR A 145 3.23 -10.18 3.36
N GLY A 146 3.49 -10.28 2.05
CA GLY A 146 2.44 -10.66 1.10
C GLY A 146 1.89 -12.07 1.31
N ASP A 147 2.54 -12.84 2.18
CA ASP A 147 2.15 -14.19 2.50
C ASP A 147 1.05 -14.22 3.60
N TYR A 148 -0.12 -14.78 3.29
CA TYR A 148 -1.28 -14.97 4.18
C TYR A 148 -0.97 -15.67 5.52
N ARG A 149 0.13 -16.43 5.61
CA ARG A 149 0.56 -17.13 6.83
C ARG A 149 1.48 -16.31 7.70
N LYS A 150 2.13 -15.30 7.13
CA LYS A 150 2.95 -14.35 7.89
C LYS A 150 2.05 -13.27 8.47
N ALA A 151 1.00 -13.69 9.20
CA ALA A 151 0.44 -12.80 10.19
C ALA A 151 1.59 -12.33 11.08
N VAL A 152 1.57 -11.06 11.49
CA VAL A 152 2.63 -10.54 12.35
C VAL A 152 2.53 -11.25 13.69
N SER A 153 3.42 -12.21 13.91
CA SER A 153 3.57 -12.97 15.15
C SER A 153 4.70 -12.37 15.96
N PHE A 154 4.48 -12.17 17.25
CA PHE A 154 5.50 -11.64 18.15
C PHE A 154 5.31 -12.15 19.59
N SER A 155 6.39 -12.14 20.37
CA SER A 155 6.39 -12.51 21.79
C SER A 155 5.92 -11.34 22.67
N ALA A 156 5.65 -11.61 23.94
CA ALA A 156 5.36 -10.56 24.93
C ALA A 156 6.50 -9.52 25.07
N ASP A 157 7.73 -9.88 24.69
CA ASP A 157 8.92 -9.02 24.71
C ASP A 157 9.13 -8.27 23.38
N GLY A 158 8.18 -8.33 22.45
CA GLY A 158 8.27 -7.62 21.17
C GLY A 158 9.20 -8.26 20.13
N LEU A 159 9.60 -9.52 20.32
CA LEU A 159 10.37 -10.27 19.32
C LEU A 159 9.43 -10.75 18.23
N CYS A 160 9.66 -10.39 16.97
CA CYS A 160 8.83 -10.80 15.84
C CYS A 160 9.33 -12.10 15.20
N TYR A 161 8.41 -12.92 14.70
CA TYR A 161 8.68 -14.19 14.03
C TYR A 161 8.14 -14.16 12.60
N LEU A 162 8.93 -14.60 11.62
CA LEU A 162 8.46 -14.83 10.24
C LEU A 162 7.88 -16.23 10.03
N SER A 163 8.12 -17.12 10.99
CA SER A 163 7.56 -18.46 11.04
C SER A 163 7.62 -18.97 12.48
N ASP A 164 6.54 -19.62 12.91
CA ASP A 164 6.43 -20.46 14.10
C ASP A 164 7.22 -21.79 13.95
N GLY A 165 7.61 -22.15 12.72
CA GLY A 165 8.39 -23.34 12.40
C GLY A 165 9.83 -23.26 12.92
N PRO A 166 10.41 -24.35 13.46
CA PRO A 166 11.73 -24.33 14.08
C PRO A 166 12.91 -24.35 13.10
N ALA A 167 12.67 -24.32 11.78
CA ALA A 167 13.66 -24.58 10.74
C ALA A 167 14.80 -23.56 10.75
N LYS A 168 16.01 -24.00 11.12
CA LYS A 168 17.23 -23.16 11.09
C LYS A 168 17.83 -23.04 9.69
N GLN A 169 17.58 -24.04 8.85
CA GLN A 169 18.08 -24.13 7.49
C GLN A 169 16.95 -24.47 6.52
N THR A 170 17.08 -23.99 5.30
CA THR A 170 16.33 -24.47 4.15
C THR A 170 17.14 -25.56 3.44
N VAL A 171 16.50 -26.68 3.16
CA VAL A 171 17.03 -27.83 2.43
C VAL A 171 16.28 -28.00 1.10
N PHE A 172 16.91 -28.71 0.18
CA PHE A 172 16.37 -29.00 -1.14
C PHE A 172 16.34 -30.51 -1.31
N LYS A 173 15.30 -31.20 -0.81
CA LYS A 173 15.24 -32.68 -0.81
C LYS A 173 14.23 -33.25 -1.80
N ARG A 174 13.21 -32.49 -2.20
CA ARG A 174 12.11 -32.96 -3.05
C ARG A 174 12.28 -32.70 -4.55
N GLY A 175 13.48 -32.32 -4.97
CA GLY A 175 13.79 -32.22 -6.40
C GLY A 175 13.74 -33.59 -7.08
N ASN A 176 13.72 -33.55 -8.41
CA ASN A 176 13.60 -34.75 -9.25
C ASN A 176 14.69 -34.89 -10.31
N ALA A 177 15.80 -34.16 -10.11
CA ALA A 177 17.06 -34.39 -10.80
C ALA A 177 18.05 -35.12 -9.87
N GLY A 178 19.24 -35.44 -10.39
CA GLY A 178 20.32 -36.02 -9.60
C GLY A 178 20.74 -35.11 -8.43
N ALA A 179 21.24 -35.70 -7.35
CA ALA A 179 21.64 -34.97 -6.15
C ALA A 179 22.72 -33.90 -6.43
N GLU A 180 23.51 -34.05 -7.48
CA GLU A 180 24.49 -33.08 -7.95
C GLU A 180 23.87 -31.76 -8.45
N TYR A 181 22.57 -31.74 -8.75
CA TYR A 181 21.83 -30.52 -9.10
C TYR A 181 21.27 -29.79 -7.87
N ALA A 182 21.11 -30.49 -6.75
CA ALA A 182 20.53 -29.91 -5.54
C ALA A 182 21.40 -28.75 -5.02
N PRO A 183 20.84 -27.56 -4.78
CA PRO A 183 21.55 -26.53 -4.06
C PRO A 183 21.96 -27.01 -2.66
N LYS A 184 23.06 -26.47 -2.15
CA LYS A 184 23.47 -26.73 -0.77
C LYS A 184 22.44 -26.15 0.21
N PRO A 185 22.24 -26.78 1.39
CA PRO A 185 21.42 -26.19 2.44
C PRO A 185 21.88 -24.77 2.78
N LEU A 186 20.92 -23.88 3.04
CA LEU A 186 21.16 -22.47 3.38
C LEU A 186 20.53 -22.15 4.74
N PRO A 187 21.04 -21.17 5.51
CA PRO A 187 20.30 -20.64 6.65
C PRO A 187 18.90 -20.16 6.20
N ALA A 188 17.86 -20.46 6.97
CA ALA A 188 16.48 -20.14 6.58
C ALA A 188 16.27 -18.65 6.33
N GLY A 189 16.88 -17.78 7.15
CA GLY A 189 16.86 -16.33 6.94
C GLY A 189 17.50 -15.88 5.62
N VAL A 190 18.55 -16.55 5.15
CA VAL A 190 19.18 -16.26 3.85
C VAL A 190 18.26 -16.66 2.69
N TYR A 191 17.60 -17.82 2.79
CA TYR A 191 16.64 -18.22 1.77
C TYR A 191 15.44 -17.25 1.73
N GLN A 192 14.94 -16.79 2.87
CA GLN A 192 13.90 -15.76 2.93
C GLN A 192 14.36 -14.41 2.35
N LEU A 193 15.61 -14.01 2.56
CA LEU A 193 16.18 -12.83 1.89
C LEU A 193 16.16 -12.98 0.36
N TYR A 194 16.42 -14.17 -0.16
CA TYR A 194 16.37 -14.46 -1.59
C TYR A 194 14.94 -14.49 -2.13
N ILE A 195 14.00 -15.07 -1.39
CA ILE A 195 12.57 -15.00 -1.69
C ILE A 195 12.12 -13.54 -1.81
N ALA A 196 12.44 -12.72 -0.81
CA ALA A 196 12.16 -11.28 -0.82
C ALA A 196 12.85 -10.52 -1.96
N SER A 197 13.86 -11.12 -2.59
CA SER A 197 14.60 -10.57 -3.73
C SER A 197 14.19 -11.22 -5.06
N GLY A 198 13.04 -11.90 -5.10
CA GLY A 198 12.41 -12.41 -6.32
C GLY A 198 12.50 -13.91 -6.53
N VAL A 199 13.18 -14.68 -5.66
CA VAL A 199 13.18 -16.16 -5.79
C VAL A 199 11.79 -16.71 -5.55
N VAL A 200 11.21 -17.29 -6.59
CA VAL A 200 10.03 -18.15 -6.47
C VAL A 200 10.48 -19.50 -5.93
N PRO A 201 10.00 -19.91 -4.74
CA PRO A 201 10.27 -21.24 -4.24
C PRO A 201 9.66 -22.32 -5.14
N PRO A 202 10.18 -23.56 -5.09
CA PRO A 202 9.63 -24.67 -5.88
C PRO A 202 8.15 -24.88 -5.59
N HIS A 203 7.33 -24.94 -6.65
CA HIS A 203 5.91 -25.25 -6.54
C HIS A 203 5.46 -26.13 -7.70
N GLY A 204 4.47 -27.00 -7.46
CA GLY A 204 4.00 -27.95 -8.44
C GLY A 204 3.42 -27.28 -9.70
N THR A 205 3.39 -27.99 -10.83
CA THR A 205 2.84 -27.46 -12.10
C THR A 205 1.40 -27.01 -12.00
N ALA A 206 0.58 -27.71 -11.20
CA ALA A 206 -0.79 -27.29 -10.94
C ALA A 206 -0.91 -26.02 -10.07
N GLY A 207 0.24 -25.46 -9.64
CA GLY A 207 0.35 -24.71 -8.41
C GLY A 207 0.00 -25.60 -7.22
N ASN A 208 0.25 -25.13 -6.01
CA ASN A 208 -0.13 -25.84 -4.79
C ASN A 208 -1.61 -25.59 -4.42
N ALA A 209 -2.38 -25.53 -5.51
CA ALA A 209 -3.79 -25.39 -5.71
C ALA A 209 -4.59 -26.66 -5.43
N LEU A 210 -3.94 -27.81 -5.64
CA LEU A 210 -4.56 -29.13 -5.71
C LEU A 210 -3.81 -30.14 -4.84
N ILE A 211 -2.49 -30.03 -4.72
CA ILE A 211 -1.60 -30.95 -4.02
C ILE A 211 -0.43 -30.14 -3.46
N ASP A 212 0.00 -30.47 -2.24
CA ASP A 212 1.17 -29.88 -1.61
C ASP A 212 2.44 -30.60 -2.08
N THR A 213 3.46 -29.85 -2.48
CA THR A 213 4.75 -30.41 -2.87
C THR A 213 5.61 -30.83 -1.68
N ALA A 214 5.37 -30.25 -0.49
CA ALA A 214 5.94 -30.59 0.79
C ALA A 214 4.84 -30.91 1.83
N ASN A 215 5.19 -31.59 2.91
CA ASN A 215 4.23 -31.87 3.98
C ASN A 215 4.04 -30.63 4.88
N PRO A 216 2.88 -30.46 5.54
CA PRO A 216 2.59 -29.32 6.41
C PRO A 216 3.65 -28.95 7.47
N ASN A 217 4.43 -29.93 7.91
CA ASN A 217 5.45 -29.80 8.96
C ASN A 217 6.91 -29.77 8.45
N GLU A 218 7.13 -29.75 7.13
CA GLU A 218 8.46 -29.70 6.50
C GLU A 218 8.93 -28.25 6.30
N TYR A 219 8.96 -27.45 7.37
CA TYR A 219 9.33 -26.03 7.33
C TYR A 219 10.73 -25.77 6.73
N GLU A 220 11.62 -26.76 6.82
CA GLU A 220 12.94 -26.70 6.23
C GLU A 220 12.94 -26.91 4.71
N GLU A 221 11.93 -27.54 4.11
CA GLU A 221 11.96 -27.85 2.69
C GLU A 221 11.68 -26.60 1.85
N ALA A 222 12.51 -26.33 0.84
CA ALA A 222 12.33 -25.18 -0.05
C ALA A 222 10.95 -25.16 -0.71
N ALA A 223 10.44 -26.33 -1.08
CA ALA A 223 9.13 -26.50 -1.71
C ALA A 223 7.95 -26.17 -0.76
N TRP A 224 8.14 -26.29 0.56
CA TRP A 224 7.15 -25.86 1.55
C TRP A 224 6.84 -24.37 1.38
N TRP A 225 7.87 -23.53 1.18
CA TRP A 225 7.68 -22.11 0.93
C TRP A 225 6.90 -21.84 -0.37
N GLY A 226 7.02 -22.69 -1.38
CA GLY A 226 6.29 -22.54 -2.65
C GLY A 226 4.86 -23.03 -2.56
N ASP A 227 4.60 -24.06 -1.74
CA ASP A 227 3.25 -24.47 -1.31
C ASP A 227 2.49 -23.30 -0.76
N GLU A 228 3.14 -22.53 0.08
CA GLU A 228 2.51 -21.38 0.70
C GLU A 228 2.27 -20.24 -0.26
N MET A 229 3.28 -19.83 -0.99
CA MET A 229 3.14 -18.69 -1.90
C MET A 229 2.07 -18.91 -2.97
N MET A 230 1.96 -20.09 -3.54
CA MET A 230 0.96 -20.36 -4.58
C MET A 230 -0.45 -20.58 -4.04
N ARG A 231 -0.58 -21.04 -2.80
CA ARG A 231 -1.86 -21.15 -2.09
C ARG A 231 -2.46 -19.77 -1.85
N ILE A 232 -1.62 -18.80 -1.49
CA ILE A 232 -1.97 -17.41 -1.19
C ILE A 232 -2.51 -16.71 -2.41
N ALA A 233 -1.88 -16.92 -3.56
CA ALA A 233 -2.38 -16.44 -4.84
C ALA A 233 -3.81 -16.92 -5.19
N LYS A 234 -4.44 -17.80 -4.38
CA LYS A 234 -5.85 -18.22 -4.52
C LYS A 234 -6.79 -17.76 -3.42
N VAL A 235 -6.29 -17.59 -2.19
CA VAL A 235 -7.15 -17.42 -1.00
C VAL A 235 -6.79 -16.20 -0.17
N ASN A 236 -5.87 -15.38 -0.67
CA ASN A 236 -5.53 -14.10 -0.09
C ASN A 236 -6.22 -12.99 -0.90
N ASP A 237 -7.22 -12.36 -0.28
CA ASP A 237 -7.96 -11.27 -0.86
C ASP A 237 -7.43 -9.88 -0.47
N TRP A 238 -6.58 -9.75 0.55
CA TRP A 238 -6.10 -8.46 1.05
C TRP A 238 -5.05 -7.76 0.19
N HIS A 239 -4.77 -8.28 -1.01
CA HIS A 239 -4.06 -7.55 -2.07
C HIS A 239 -5.00 -6.77 -3.00
N PHE A 240 -6.30 -7.07 -2.95
CA PHE A 240 -7.24 -6.67 -3.99
C PHE A 240 -8.23 -5.60 -3.52
N SER A 241 -8.33 -4.52 -4.28
CA SER A 241 -9.44 -3.56 -4.24
C SER A 241 -9.81 -3.10 -2.81
N ASN A 242 -11.08 -3.22 -2.42
CA ASN A 242 -11.57 -2.85 -1.08
C ASN A 242 -10.81 -3.56 0.05
N ALA A 243 -10.47 -4.83 -0.13
CA ALA A 243 -9.81 -5.64 0.89
C ALA A 243 -8.39 -5.13 1.17
N ALA A 244 -7.63 -4.75 0.14
CA ALA A 244 -6.31 -4.13 0.30
C ALA A 244 -6.34 -2.82 1.08
N VAL A 245 -7.30 -1.95 0.77
CA VAL A 245 -7.44 -0.68 1.48
C VAL A 245 -7.84 -0.90 2.95
N ALA A 246 -8.80 -1.79 3.21
CA ALA A 246 -9.16 -2.15 4.59
C ALA A 246 -7.95 -2.75 5.33
N TRP A 247 -7.23 -3.67 4.69
CA TRP A 247 -6.06 -4.31 5.27
C TRP A 247 -4.96 -3.31 5.62
N TYR A 248 -4.59 -2.44 4.68
CA TYR A 248 -3.64 -1.37 4.92
C TYR A 248 -4.06 -0.51 6.12
N VAL A 249 -5.30 -0.02 6.15
CA VAL A 249 -5.77 0.82 7.26
C VAL A 249 -5.74 0.05 8.59
N GLY A 250 -6.16 -1.21 8.61
CA GLY A 250 -6.16 -2.06 9.79
C GLY A 250 -4.75 -2.27 10.34
N MET A 251 -3.84 -2.77 9.50
CA MET A 251 -2.46 -3.05 9.89
C MET A 251 -1.66 -1.80 10.22
N HIS A 252 -1.89 -0.69 9.51
CA HIS A 252 -1.28 0.60 9.84
C HIS A 252 -1.76 1.10 11.21
N ARG A 253 -3.03 0.90 11.57
CA ARG A 253 -3.55 1.23 12.91
C ARG A 253 -2.95 0.35 14.01
N LEU A 254 -2.65 -0.92 13.72
CA LEU A 254 -1.85 -1.76 14.63
C LEU A 254 -0.42 -1.25 14.76
N ALA A 255 0.20 -0.85 13.65
CA ALA A 255 1.54 -0.26 13.68
C ALA A 255 1.55 1.00 14.55
N LEU A 256 0.54 1.88 14.45
CA LEU A 256 0.38 3.05 15.32
C LEU A 256 0.18 2.67 16.80
N MET A 257 -0.59 1.62 17.09
CA MET A 257 -0.77 1.10 18.44
C MET A 257 0.56 0.63 19.05
N TYR A 258 1.36 -0.12 18.30
CA TYR A 258 2.67 -0.59 18.77
C TYR A 258 3.72 0.51 18.80
N ALA A 259 3.66 1.49 17.90
CA ALA A 259 4.49 2.70 17.99
C ALA A 259 4.14 3.52 19.25
N ASN A 260 2.86 3.54 19.68
CA ASN A 260 2.46 4.13 20.94
C ASN A 260 3.09 3.40 22.13
N ARG A 261 3.03 2.06 22.14
CA ARG A 261 3.65 1.22 23.16
C ARG A 261 5.17 1.40 23.18
N ALA A 262 5.80 1.53 22.01
CA ALA A 262 7.23 1.70 21.86
C ALA A 262 7.79 2.99 22.47
N ARG A 263 6.95 3.96 22.80
CA ARG A 263 7.37 5.17 23.54
C ARG A 263 7.88 4.86 24.94
N THR A 264 7.31 3.86 25.60
CA THR A 264 7.71 3.42 26.94
C THR A 264 8.49 2.11 26.89
N GLU A 265 8.28 1.30 25.86
CA GLU A 265 8.91 -0.01 25.67
C GLU A 265 9.56 -0.09 24.27
N PRO A 266 10.74 0.52 24.03
CA PRO A 266 11.33 0.69 22.69
C PRO A 266 11.40 -0.57 21.83
N GLN A 267 11.51 -1.76 22.41
CA GLN A 267 11.50 -3.03 21.69
C GLN A 267 10.25 -3.23 20.81
N PHE A 268 9.11 -2.62 21.13
CA PHE A 268 7.89 -2.70 20.32
C PHE A 268 7.96 -1.92 19.00
N TRP A 269 9.02 -1.16 18.72
CA TRP A 269 9.27 -0.64 17.38
C TRP A 269 9.44 -1.77 16.35
N SER A 270 10.01 -2.91 16.73
CA SER A 270 10.09 -4.08 15.86
C SER A 270 8.70 -4.57 15.49
N VAL A 271 7.77 -4.67 16.45
CA VAL A 271 6.38 -5.07 16.20
C VAL A 271 5.67 -4.04 15.31
N ALA A 272 5.80 -2.75 15.62
CA ALA A 272 5.20 -1.68 14.85
C ALA A 272 5.63 -1.73 13.37
N LEU A 273 6.91 -1.94 13.10
CA LEU A 273 7.45 -1.99 11.75
C LEU A 273 7.12 -3.30 11.01
N ASN A 274 6.93 -4.42 11.70
CA ASN A 274 6.41 -5.64 11.06
C ASN A 274 4.92 -5.49 10.70
N CYS A 275 4.10 -4.87 11.56
CA CYS A 275 2.72 -4.49 11.22
C CYS A 275 2.68 -3.54 10.02
N GLU A 276 3.57 -2.55 9.99
CA GLU A 276 3.67 -1.62 8.88
C GLU A 276 4.11 -2.29 7.60
N ALA A 277 5.08 -3.21 7.66
CA ALA A 277 5.51 -3.95 6.49
C ALA A 277 4.36 -4.77 5.88
N SER A 278 3.52 -5.38 6.73
CA SER A 278 2.29 -6.05 6.27
C SER A 278 1.26 -5.09 5.69
N ALA A 279 1.09 -3.89 6.26
CA ALA A 279 0.23 -2.85 5.70
C ALA A 279 0.74 -2.41 4.31
N LEU A 280 2.03 -2.13 4.22
CA LEU A 280 2.70 -1.63 3.02
C LEU A 280 2.64 -2.62 1.87
N HIS A 281 2.63 -3.92 2.13
CA HIS A 281 2.46 -4.91 1.06
C HIS A 281 1.17 -4.63 0.27
N ALA A 282 0.03 -4.59 0.96
CA ALA A 282 -1.27 -4.25 0.36
C ALA A 282 -1.28 -2.84 -0.26
N LEU A 283 -0.60 -1.87 0.34
CA LEU A 283 -0.48 -0.52 -0.23
C LEU A 283 0.25 -0.54 -1.58
N THR A 284 1.33 -1.32 -1.67
CA THR A 284 2.15 -1.41 -2.89
C THR A 284 1.46 -2.19 -4.01
N ASP A 285 0.64 -3.20 -3.69
CA ASP A 285 -0.20 -3.90 -4.66
C ASP A 285 -1.21 -2.96 -5.34
N LEU A 286 -1.69 -1.93 -4.65
CA LEU A 286 -2.62 -0.95 -5.22
C LEU A 286 -2.00 -0.08 -6.32
N PHE A 287 -0.70 -0.21 -6.59
CA PHE A 287 -0.04 0.36 -7.78
C PHE A 287 0.02 -0.58 -8.98
N ALA A 288 -0.57 -1.78 -8.88
CA ALA A 288 -0.74 -2.71 -9.96
C ALA A 288 -2.22 -2.78 -10.40
N PHE A 289 -2.48 -2.58 -11.70
CA PHE A 289 -3.84 -2.34 -12.19
C PHE A 289 -4.79 -3.52 -11.95
N GLY A 290 -4.31 -4.76 -12.08
CA GLY A 290 -5.09 -5.95 -11.78
C GLY A 290 -5.58 -6.01 -10.33
N HIS A 291 -4.77 -5.58 -9.37
CA HIS A 291 -5.14 -5.51 -7.95
C HIS A 291 -6.18 -4.41 -7.66
N VAL A 292 -6.19 -3.34 -8.44
CA VAL A 292 -7.16 -2.24 -8.29
C VAL A 292 -8.57 -2.66 -8.73
N VAL A 293 -8.69 -3.40 -9.84
CA VAL A 293 -9.98 -3.65 -10.51
C VAL A 293 -10.58 -5.03 -10.26
N ILE A 294 -9.78 -6.01 -9.84
CA ILE A 294 -10.26 -7.36 -9.54
C ILE A 294 -10.63 -7.49 -8.07
N ASN A 295 -11.66 -8.28 -7.81
CA ASN A 295 -12.11 -8.68 -6.49
C ASN A 295 -11.91 -10.19 -6.32
N ARG A 296 -11.31 -10.60 -5.20
CA ARG A 296 -11.05 -12.01 -4.84
C ARG A 296 -11.62 -12.40 -3.48
N ASP A 297 -12.25 -11.46 -2.81
CA ASP A 297 -12.83 -11.59 -1.47
C ASP A 297 -13.91 -12.68 -1.41
N GLU A 298 -14.80 -12.75 -2.40
CA GLU A 298 -15.82 -13.81 -2.47
C GLU A 298 -15.20 -15.21 -2.65
N SER A 299 -14.36 -15.39 -3.68
CA SER A 299 -13.76 -16.69 -3.98
C SER A 299 -12.86 -17.17 -2.83
N SER A 300 -12.03 -16.28 -2.29
CA SER A 300 -11.13 -16.57 -1.16
C SER A 300 -11.90 -16.97 0.08
N TYR A 301 -12.93 -16.20 0.47
CA TYR A 301 -13.77 -16.52 1.62
C TYR A 301 -14.43 -17.89 1.48
N GLN A 302 -15.02 -18.18 0.32
CA GLN A 302 -15.74 -19.43 0.14
C GLN A 302 -14.81 -20.65 0.12
N ILE A 303 -13.59 -20.49 -0.40
CA ILE A 303 -12.55 -21.53 -0.31
C ILE A 303 -12.14 -21.74 1.16
N GLN A 304 -11.87 -20.66 1.90
CA GLN A 304 -11.50 -20.74 3.32
C GLN A 304 -12.62 -21.35 4.17
N LYS A 305 -13.87 -20.94 3.93
CA LYS A 305 -15.07 -21.47 4.59
C LYS A 305 -15.26 -22.95 4.30
N GLY A 306 -15.18 -23.37 3.03
CA GLY A 306 -15.30 -24.78 2.66
C GLY A 306 -14.15 -25.65 3.17
N SER A 307 -13.02 -25.03 3.51
CA SER A 307 -11.87 -25.69 4.15
C SER A 307 -12.00 -25.79 5.67
N GLY A 308 -13.01 -25.13 6.27
CA GLY A 308 -13.17 -25.04 7.73
C GLY A 308 -12.20 -24.06 8.39
N ASN A 309 -11.53 -23.20 7.63
CA ASN A 309 -10.48 -22.32 8.15
C ASN A 309 -11.02 -21.05 8.81
N THR A 310 -12.27 -20.67 8.56
CA THR A 310 -12.86 -19.42 9.07
C THR A 310 -13.03 -19.39 10.59
N SER A 311 -12.98 -20.54 11.25
CA SER A 311 -12.99 -20.65 12.70
C SER A 311 -11.59 -20.60 13.33
N LEU A 312 -10.52 -20.70 12.53
CA LEU A 312 -9.15 -20.76 13.03
C LEU A 312 -8.68 -19.38 13.52
N PRO A 313 -7.84 -19.32 14.57
CA PRO A 313 -7.37 -18.05 15.13
C PRO A 313 -6.71 -17.10 14.12
N PRO A 314 -5.84 -17.55 13.21
CA PRO A 314 -5.27 -16.66 12.20
C PRO A 314 -6.33 -16.02 11.29
N TYR A 315 -7.33 -16.80 10.85
CA TYR A 315 -8.42 -16.26 10.03
C TYR A 315 -9.21 -15.17 10.75
N ARG A 316 -9.55 -15.42 12.02
CA ARG A 316 -10.25 -14.42 12.86
C ARG A 316 -9.39 -13.18 13.09
N TRP A 317 -8.09 -13.36 13.29
CA TRP A 317 -7.14 -12.25 13.41
C TRP A 317 -7.16 -11.37 12.16
N MET A 318 -7.14 -11.98 10.96
CA MET A 318 -7.23 -11.25 9.70
C MET A 318 -8.56 -10.49 9.55
N GLU A 319 -9.68 -11.13 9.87
CA GLU A 319 -11.00 -10.47 9.85
C GLU A 319 -11.06 -9.30 10.85
N ASN A 320 -10.42 -9.43 12.02
CA ASN A 320 -10.33 -8.35 13.00
C ASN A 320 -9.45 -7.19 12.48
N ALA A 321 -8.34 -7.49 11.79
CA ALA A 321 -7.51 -6.47 11.14
C ALA A 321 -8.30 -5.75 10.04
N LEU A 322 -9.00 -6.47 9.17
CA LEU A 322 -9.90 -5.91 8.15
C LEU A 322 -10.99 -5.04 8.79
N ALA A 323 -11.63 -5.51 9.86
CA ALA A 323 -12.66 -4.78 10.59
C ALA A 323 -12.14 -3.47 11.18
N MET A 324 -10.94 -3.49 11.77
CA MET A 324 -10.27 -2.28 12.23
C MET A 324 -9.92 -1.32 11.07
N GLY A 325 -9.71 -1.87 9.88
CA GLY A 325 -9.61 -1.13 8.63
C GLY A 325 -10.92 -0.53 8.11
N GLY A 326 -12.05 -0.80 8.74
CA GLY A 326 -13.39 -0.46 8.24
C GLY A 326 -13.94 -1.44 7.21
N GLY A 327 -13.25 -2.54 6.92
CA GLY A 327 -13.76 -3.62 6.06
C GLY A 327 -14.73 -4.53 6.81
N LYS A 328 -15.86 -4.87 6.21
CA LYS A 328 -16.79 -5.87 6.74
C LYS A 328 -17.18 -6.84 5.64
N ARG A 329 -16.91 -8.12 5.86
CA ARG A 329 -17.32 -9.20 4.99
C ARG A 329 -18.81 -9.50 5.17
N ASP A 330 -19.55 -9.63 4.07
CA ASP A 330 -20.94 -10.08 4.08
C ASP A 330 -21.06 -11.62 4.03
N GLU A 331 -22.29 -12.12 3.97
CA GLU A 331 -22.58 -13.56 3.93
C GLU A 331 -22.05 -14.27 2.67
N LYS A 332 -21.87 -13.54 1.57
CA LYS A 332 -21.32 -14.04 0.31
C LYS A 332 -19.80 -14.04 0.32
N GLY A 333 -19.18 -13.23 1.17
CA GLY A 333 -17.74 -13.09 1.26
C GLY A 333 -17.23 -11.76 0.72
N VAL A 334 -18.12 -10.85 0.32
CA VAL A 334 -17.74 -9.56 -0.25
C VAL A 334 -17.39 -8.59 0.87
N ILE A 335 -16.24 -7.93 0.76
CA ILE A 335 -15.75 -6.91 1.68
C ILE A 335 -16.32 -5.55 1.27
N ASN A 336 -17.17 -5.02 2.15
CA ASN A 336 -17.71 -3.68 2.05
C ASN A 336 -16.94 -2.74 3.00
N LEU A 337 -16.70 -1.51 2.56
CA LEU A 337 -15.99 -0.51 3.35
C LEU A 337 -16.98 0.39 4.10
N SER A 338 -16.81 0.47 5.41
CA SER A 338 -17.49 1.41 6.30
C SER A 338 -16.65 2.67 6.44
N ILE A 339 -17.25 3.82 6.15
CA ILE A 339 -16.65 5.13 6.43
C ILE A 339 -16.65 5.48 7.93
N ALA A 340 -16.94 4.55 8.84
CA ALA A 340 -16.80 4.73 10.29
C ALA A 340 -15.77 3.73 10.79
N LEU A 341 -14.56 4.21 11.10
CA LEU A 341 -13.49 3.37 11.62
C LEU A 341 -13.81 3.01 13.09
N PRO A 342 -13.77 1.73 13.48
CA PRO A 342 -13.99 1.35 14.87
C PRO A 342 -12.80 1.82 15.74
N PRO A 343 -12.89 1.78 17.08
CA PRO A 343 -11.76 2.05 17.96
C PRO A 343 -10.54 1.18 17.62
N VAL A 344 -9.32 1.71 17.83
CA VAL A 344 -8.11 0.90 17.76
C VAL A 344 -8.06 -0.01 18.98
N THR A 345 -8.00 -1.31 18.74
CA THR A 345 -7.89 -2.35 19.77
C THR A 345 -6.82 -3.35 19.37
N ASP A 346 -6.21 -4.00 20.35
CA ASP A 346 -5.38 -5.17 20.06
C ASP A 346 -6.28 -6.27 19.47
N VAL A 347 -5.89 -6.81 18.32
CA VAL A 347 -6.63 -7.87 17.62
C VAL A 347 -6.21 -9.27 18.08
N GLY A 348 -5.33 -9.34 19.09
CA GLY A 348 -4.77 -10.58 19.62
C GLY A 348 -3.67 -11.15 18.72
N LEU A 349 -3.00 -12.21 19.17
CA LEU A 349 -2.04 -12.95 18.36
C LEU A 349 -2.74 -14.08 17.60
N GLY A 350 -2.67 -14.06 16.27
CA GLY A 350 -3.02 -15.19 15.42
C GLY A 350 -1.80 -16.06 15.13
N GLN A 351 -1.25 -16.74 16.14
CA GLN A 351 -0.10 -17.64 15.97
C GLN A 351 -0.52 -18.90 15.22
N SER A 352 -0.44 -18.87 13.90
CA SER A 352 -0.24 -20.08 13.12
C SER A 352 0.16 -19.72 11.70
N ASP A 353 1.33 -20.23 11.31
CA ASP A 353 1.81 -20.22 9.93
C ASP A 353 1.02 -21.13 8.99
N PHE A 354 -0.12 -21.73 9.38
CA PHE A 354 -0.77 -22.77 8.59
C PHE A 354 -2.28 -22.57 8.43
N LEU A 355 -2.67 -22.11 7.24
CA LEU A 355 -4.06 -22.01 6.80
C LEU A 355 -4.24 -22.69 5.45
N ALA A 356 -4.13 -24.02 5.42
CA ALA A 356 -4.33 -24.78 4.20
C ALA A 356 -5.77 -24.72 3.72
N PRO A 357 -6.08 -24.05 2.59
CA PRO A 357 -7.34 -24.27 1.95
C PRO A 357 -7.30 -25.66 1.31
N LYS A 358 -8.34 -26.45 1.55
CA LYS A 358 -8.66 -27.59 0.70
C LYS A 358 -9.39 -27.07 -0.52
N THR A 359 -9.04 -27.57 -1.71
CA THR A 359 -9.66 -27.11 -2.95
C THR A 359 -11.18 -27.32 -2.92
N VAL A 360 -11.93 -26.21 -2.96
CA VAL A 360 -13.38 -26.25 -3.22
C VAL A 360 -13.59 -26.02 -4.71
N LEU A 361 -13.80 -27.11 -5.47
CA LEU A 361 -13.79 -27.09 -6.94
C LEU A 361 -14.72 -26.02 -7.56
N SER A 362 -15.87 -25.73 -6.93
CA SER A 362 -16.81 -24.72 -7.44
C SER A 362 -16.21 -23.30 -7.49
N TYR A 363 -15.35 -22.96 -6.53
CA TYR A 363 -14.72 -21.64 -6.43
C TYR A 363 -13.31 -21.62 -7.05
N ALA A 364 -12.70 -22.77 -7.30
CA ALA A 364 -11.42 -22.85 -7.99
C ALA A 364 -11.48 -22.28 -9.42
N ASN A 365 -12.58 -22.50 -10.14
CA ASN A 365 -12.80 -21.92 -11.48
C ASN A 365 -12.94 -20.40 -11.41
N MET A 366 -13.66 -19.89 -10.42
CA MET A 366 -13.80 -18.46 -10.16
C MET A 366 -12.42 -17.83 -9.88
N ALA A 367 -11.65 -18.38 -8.94
CA ALA A 367 -10.31 -17.89 -8.64
C ALA A 367 -9.36 -17.92 -9.86
N ASN A 368 -9.48 -18.93 -10.73
CA ASN A 368 -8.70 -18.97 -11.97
C ASN A 368 -9.11 -17.87 -12.97
N ASN A 369 -10.41 -17.59 -13.11
CA ASN A 369 -10.87 -16.49 -13.94
C ASN A 369 -10.41 -15.13 -13.39
N GLU A 370 -10.43 -14.95 -12.06
CA GLU A 370 -9.87 -13.77 -11.40
C GLU A 370 -8.39 -13.60 -11.71
N ARG A 371 -7.62 -14.69 -11.69
CA ARG A 371 -6.21 -14.69 -12.14
C ARG A 371 -6.07 -14.31 -13.61
N ILE A 372 -6.90 -14.83 -14.51
CA ILE A 372 -6.84 -14.49 -15.94
C ILE A 372 -7.12 -12.99 -16.14
N TYR A 373 -8.14 -12.45 -15.48
CA TYR A 373 -8.45 -11.03 -15.56
C TYR A 373 -7.35 -10.17 -14.93
N HIS A 374 -6.86 -10.57 -13.76
CA HIS A 374 -5.71 -9.96 -13.10
C HIS A 374 -4.50 -9.86 -14.02
N ASP A 375 -4.06 -10.97 -14.59
CA ASP A 375 -2.89 -11.03 -15.47
C ASP A 375 -3.10 -10.18 -16.74
N ARG A 376 -4.32 -10.16 -17.28
CA ARG A 376 -4.69 -9.30 -18.42
C ARG A 376 -4.52 -7.83 -18.07
N PHE A 377 -5.10 -7.37 -16.96
CA PHE A 377 -5.05 -5.97 -16.56
C PHE A 377 -3.67 -5.53 -16.09
N ASN A 378 -2.91 -6.43 -15.45
CA ASN A 378 -1.51 -6.18 -15.14
C ASN A 378 -0.67 -5.95 -16.41
N LYS A 379 -0.93 -6.74 -17.46
CA LYS A 379 -0.25 -6.56 -18.74
C LYS A 379 -0.64 -5.25 -19.44
N SER A 380 -1.92 -4.86 -19.38
CA SER A 380 -2.42 -3.70 -20.12
C SER A 380 -2.18 -2.37 -19.40
N GLY A 381 -2.17 -2.35 -18.07
CA GLY A 381 -2.02 -1.13 -17.27
C GLY A 381 -3.17 -0.11 -17.47
N ALA A 382 -3.04 1.04 -16.82
CA ALA A 382 -3.97 2.15 -16.96
C ALA A 382 -3.34 3.51 -16.63
N GLN A 383 -3.86 4.55 -17.26
CA GLN A 383 -3.68 5.93 -16.82
C GLN A 383 -4.65 6.21 -15.68
N VAL A 384 -4.14 6.63 -14.54
CA VAL A 384 -4.92 6.83 -13.31
C VAL A 384 -4.66 8.20 -12.69
N ARG A 385 -5.53 8.54 -11.73
CA ARG A 385 -5.37 9.68 -10.83
C ARG A 385 -5.49 9.26 -9.37
N ASN A 386 -4.77 9.96 -8.50
CA ASN A 386 -4.87 9.83 -7.05
C ASN A 386 -5.61 11.04 -6.43
N LEU A 387 -5.78 11.05 -5.10
CA LEU A 387 -6.40 12.15 -4.38
C LEU A 387 -5.49 13.38 -4.19
N ASN A 388 -4.23 13.33 -4.63
CA ASN A 388 -3.42 14.54 -4.79
C ASN A 388 -3.67 15.23 -6.14
N GLY A 389 -4.45 14.59 -7.04
CA GLY A 389 -4.69 15.06 -8.40
C GLY A 389 -3.56 14.70 -9.37
N ASP A 390 -2.55 13.95 -8.92
CA ASP A 390 -1.48 13.48 -9.79
C ASP A 390 -2.04 12.56 -10.87
N ARG A 391 -1.53 12.70 -12.09
CA ARG A 391 -1.87 11.86 -13.23
C ARG A 391 -0.67 10.98 -13.57
N PHE A 392 -0.80 9.67 -13.42
CA PHE A 392 0.30 8.73 -13.62
C PHE A 392 -0.19 7.40 -14.21
N TYR A 393 0.73 6.66 -14.79
CA TYR A 393 0.42 5.37 -15.41
C TYR A 393 0.84 4.25 -14.47
N ILE A 394 -0.07 3.33 -14.16
CA ILE A 394 0.21 2.10 -13.42
C ILE A 394 0.23 0.92 -14.39
N TYR A 395 1.26 0.09 -14.25
CA TYR A 395 1.32 -1.22 -14.89
C TYR A 395 0.73 -2.25 -13.94
N GLY A 396 1.11 -3.52 -14.09
CA GLY A 396 0.88 -4.56 -13.10
C GLY A 396 2.16 -5.05 -12.46
N ASP A 397 2.02 -6.12 -11.67
CA ASP A 397 3.12 -6.85 -11.05
C ASP A 397 4.19 -7.22 -12.08
N SER A 398 5.46 -7.20 -11.66
CA SER A 398 6.65 -7.51 -12.50
C SER A 398 6.92 -6.49 -13.61
N LEU A 399 6.35 -5.28 -13.52
CA LEU A 399 6.54 -4.20 -14.49
C LEU A 399 6.96 -2.87 -13.83
N PHE A 400 7.38 -2.89 -12.57
CA PHE A 400 7.95 -1.73 -11.87
C PHE A 400 9.16 -1.17 -12.63
N ASN A 401 10.01 -2.04 -13.19
CA ASN A 401 11.15 -1.63 -13.98
C ASN A 401 10.78 -0.87 -15.28
N LYS A 402 9.55 -1.02 -15.79
CA LYS A 402 9.01 -0.25 -16.94
C LYS A 402 8.35 1.07 -16.53
N THR A 403 8.13 1.25 -15.23
CA THR A 403 7.48 2.43 -14.70
C THR A 403 8.42 3.63 -14.77
N ASN A 404 7.94 4.76 -15.31
CA ASN A 404 8.74 5.98 -15.44
C ASN A 404 9.04 6.61 -14.06
N SER A 405 10.03 7.51 -14.02
CA SER A 405 10.48 8.13 -12.76
C SER A 405 9.41 8.98 -12.07
N PHE A 406 8.45 9.56 -12.80
CA PHE A 406 7.36 10.34 -12.20
C PHE A 406 6.40 9.44 -11.43
N THR A 407 5.92 8.34 -12.03
CA THR A 407 5.09 7.35 -11.33
C THR A 407 5.85 6.76 -10.14
N ARG A 408 7.13 6.37 -10.32
CA ARG A 408 7.94 5.82 -9.21
C ARG A 408 8.02 6.77 -8.02
N ARG A 409 8.16 8.09 -8.25
CA ARG A 409 8.13 9.09 -7.16
C ARG A 409 6.82 9.12 -6.39
N ILE A 410 5.68 8.89 -7.05
CA ILE A 410 4.37 8.82 -6.37
C ILE A 410 4.29 7.55 -5.52
N MET A 411 4.73 6.42 -6.05
CA MET A 411 4.82 5.14 -5.32
C MET A 411 5.71 5.29 -4.08
N PHE A 412 6.92 5.85 -4.24
CA PHE A 412 7.84 6.07 -3.12
C PHE A 412 7.27 7.04 -2.09
N ARG A 413 6.59 8.10 -2.52
CA ARG A 413 5.93 9.03 -1.60
C ARG A 413 4.86 8.33 -0.77
N ALA A 414 4.07 7.44 -1.36
CA ALA A 414 3.05 6.68 -0.62
C ALA A 414 3.67 5.86 0.52
N VAL A 415 4.71 5.08 0.20
CA VAL A 415 5.41 4.24 1.19
C VAL A 415 6.12 5.10 2.25
N GLN A 416 6.85 6.14 1.81
CA GLN A 416 7.54 7.05 2.72
C GLN A 416 6.58 7.74 3.68
N GLU A 417 5.43 8.23 3.21
CA GLU A 417 4.42 8.88 4.05
C GLU A 417 3.78 7.92 5.05
N SER A 418 3.64 6.64 4.69
CA SER A 418 3.11 5.61 5.59
C SER A 418 4.09 5.30 6.72
N VAL A 419 5.37 5.11 6.40
CA VAL A 419 6.39 4.83 7.43
C VAL A 419 6.67 6.07 8.28
N GLN A 420 6.75 7.25 7.65
CA GLN A 420 6.95 8.52 8.36
C GLN A 420 5.85 8.79 9.38
N SER A 421 4.60 8.44 9.06
CA SER A 421 3.49 8.72 9.96
C SER A 421 3.58 7.96 11.28
N LEU A 422 4.22 6.79 11.34
CA LEU A 422 4.45 6.09 12.62
C LEU A 422 5.34 6.90 13.56
N PHE A 423 6.40 7.47 13.01
CA PHE A 423 7.33 8.30 13.77
C PHE A 423 6.69 9.61 14.21
N ASP A 424 5.98 10.28 13.31
CA ASP A 424 5.26 11.53 13.61
C ASP A 424 4.16 11.29 14.65
N ALA A 425 3.38 10.22 14.49
CA ALA A 425 2.35 9.79 15.43
C ALA A 425 2.93 9.49 16.82
N SER A 426 4.07 8.82 16.91
CA SER A 426 4.70 8.51 18.21
C SER A 426 5.04 9.78 19.00
N VAL A 427 5.39 10.87 18.31
CA VAL A 427 5.61 12.20 18.90
C VAL A 427 4.29 12.85 19.28
N GLU A 428 3.29 12.82 18.39
CA GLU A 428 1.96 13.41 18.62
C GLU A 428 1.23 12.75 19.81
N MET A 429 1.39 11.44 20.00
CA MET A 429 0.82 10.69 21.11
C MET A 429 1.42 11.08 22.48
N LYS A 430 2.33 12.08 22.54
CA LYS A 430 2.75 12.70 23.81
C LYS A 430 1.63 13.54 24.41
N THR A 431 0.76 14.08 23.57
CA THR A 431 -0.32 14.99 23.97
C THR A 431 -1.68 14.55 23.45
N LYS A 432 -1.74 13.58 22.53
CA LYS A 432 -2.99 13.02 21.99
C LYS A 432 -3.13 11.53 22.32
N SER A 433 -4.37 11.06 22.34
CA SER A 433 -4.65 9.62 22.46
C SER A 433 -4.37 8.89 21.14
N LEU A 434 -4.11 7.57 21.23
CA LEU A 434 -4.01 6.69 20.07
C LEU A 434 -5.24 6.81 19.16
N GLN A 435 -6.45 6.84 19.73
CA GLN A 435 -7.68 6.97 18.95
C GLN A 435 -7.74 8.28 18.17
N SER A 436 -7.21 9.39 18.72
CA SER A 436 -7.16 10.68 18.02
C SER A 436 -6.15 10.70 16.87
N VAL A 437 -5.06 9.94 16.97
CA VAL A 437 -4.01 9.88 15.94
C VAL A 437 -4.34 8.85 14.86
N ALA A 438 -5.17 7.86 15.18
CA ALA A 438 -5.60 6.79 14.29
C ALA A 438 -7.06 6.92 13.82
N CYS A 439 -7.65 8.12 13.89
CA CYS A 439 -9.01 8.41 13.40
C CYS A 439 -9.01 8.95 11.96
N GLN A 440 -10.20 9.03 11.38
CA GLN A 440 -10.39 9.61 10.06
C GLN A 440 -9.99 11.08 10.02
N GLY A 441 -9.43 11.49 8.88
CA GLY A 441 -8.87 12.82 8.68
C GLY A 441 -7.53 13.04 9.38
N SER A 442 -7.03 12.06 10.14
CA SER A 442 -5.70 12.12 10.74
C SER A 442 -4.62 12.21 9.64
N PRO A 443 -3.54 13.01 9.87
CA PRO A 443 -2.35 12.98 9.03
C PRO A 443 -1.73 11.59 8.87
N SER A 444 -2.01 10.66 9.80
CA SER A 444 -1.45 9.31 9.75
C SER A 444 -1.80 8.54 8.46
N PHE A 445 -2.91 8.88 7.82
CA PHE A 445 -3.37 8.23 6.58
C PHE A 445 -2.94 8.95 5.29
N LYS A 446 -1.95 9.85 5.34
CA LYS A 446 -1.53 10.65 4.17
C LYS A 446 -1.13 9.80 2.96
N ALA A 447 -0.52 8.62 3.19
CA ALA A 447 -0.13 7.67 2.15
C ALA A 447 -1.26 7.31 1.19
N LEU A 448 -2.49 7.14 1.69
CA LEU A 448 -3.68 6.81 0.89
C LEU A 448 -4.05 7.89 -0.12
N LYS A 449 -3.53 9.12 0.01
CA LYS A 449 -3.75 10.16 -1.00
C LYS A 449 -3.01 9.90 -2.30
N ASN A 450 -2.01 9.01 -2.28
CA ASN A 450 -1.12 8.73 -3.41
C ASN A 450 -1.57 7.54 -4.26
N ILE A 451 -2.45 6.67 -3.73
CA ILE A 451 -2.90 5.49 -4.47
C ILE A 451 -3.92 5.85 -5.56
N PRO A 452 -4.06 5.02 -6.62
CA PRO A 452 -5.04 5.22 -7.67
C PRO A 452 -6.47 5.24 -7.13
N VAL A 453 -7.28 6.24 -7.50
CA VAL A 453 -8.72 6.32 -7.16
C VAL A 453 -9.63 6.47 -8.37
N PHE A 454 -9.07 6.86 -9.50
CA PHE A 454 -9.83 7.11 -10.72
C PHE A 454 -9.06 6.61 -11.93
N ILE A 455 -9.72 5.83 -12.77
CA ILE A 455 -9.18 5.32 -14.02
C ILE A 455 -9.49 6.34 -15.10
N GLU A 456 -8.50 7.15 -15.46
CA GLU A 456 -8.67 8.18 -16.48
C GLU A 456 -8.81 7.56 -17.87
N SER A 457 -8.01 6.53 -18.16
CA SER A 457 -8.15 5.72 -19.36
C SER A 457 -7.44 4.38 -19.20
N ASP A 458 -8.01 3.33 -19.79
CA ASP A 458 -7.39 2.00 -19.92
C ASP A 458 -7.42 1.56 -21.40
N PRO A 459 -6.45 0.76 -21.90
CA PRO A 459 -6.36 0.44 -23.33
C PRO A 459 -7.60 -0.24 -23.91
N ASP A 460 -8.24 -1.09 -23.11
CA ASP A 460 -9.41 -1.88 -23.51
C ASP A 460 -10.74 -1.16 -23.21
N LYS A 461 -10.68 0.02 -22.59
CA LYS A 461 -11.81 0.90 -22.22
C LYS A 461 -12.87 0.25 -21.32
N PHE A 462 -12.49 -0.73 -20.51
CA PHE A 462 -13.42 -1.36 -19.57
C PHE A 462 -13.78 -0.45 -18.40
N PHE A 463 -12.84 0.41 -17.99
CA PHE A 463 -12.97 1.20 -16.76
C PHE A 463 -12.70 2.69 -16.97
N THR A 464 -12.57 3.14 -18.21
CA THR A 464 -12.29 4.54 -18.55
C THR A 464 -13.35 5.48 -17.97
N GLY A 465 -12.90 6.44 -17.16
CA GLY A 465 -13.74 7.39 -16.44
C GLY A 465 -14.40 6.82 -15.18
N LYS A 466 -13.91 5.70 -14.62
CA LYS A 466 -14.50 5.07 -13.43
C LYS A 466 -13.71 5.35 -12.15
N TRP A 467 -14.42 5.47 -11.03
CA TRP A 467 -13.85 5.52 -9.68
C TRP A 467 -13.62 4.12 -9.15
N THR A 468 -12.50 3.89 -8.47
CA THR A 468 -12.23 2.64 -7.77
C THR A 468 -13.27 2.42 -6.66
N ARG A 469 -13.51 1.16 -6.30
CA ARG A 469 -14.54 0.81 -5.29
C ARG A 469 -14.24 1.38 -3.91
N TYR A 470 -12.97 1.64 -3.62
CA TYR A 470 -12.50 2.21 -2.37
C TYR A 470 -12.33 3.75 -2.40
N ALA A 471 -12.57 4.41 -3.54
CA ALA A 471 -12.28 5.84 -3.72
C ALA A 471 -12.94 6.70 -2.65
N HIS A 472 -14.26 6.53 -2.42
CA HIS A 472 -14.97 7.33 -1.42
C HIS A 472 -14.49 7.05 0.00
N PHE A 473 -14.19 5.80 0.33
CA PHE A 473 -13.69 5.45 1.65
C PHE A 473 -12.37 6.17 1.95
N ILE A 474 -11.41 6.11 1.02
CA ILE A 474 -10.12 6.79 1.24
C ILE A 474 -10.26 8.32 1.22
N ASP A 475 -11.21 8.85 0.46
CA ASP A 475 -11.51 10.28 0.45
C ASP A 475 -12.01 10.81 1.79
N VAL A 476 -12.79 10.00 2.51
CA VAL A 476 -13.25 10.29 3.88
C VAL A 476 -12.13 10.07 4.89
N VAL A 477 -11.45 8.92 4.83
CA VAL A 477 -10.36 8.59 5.77
C VAL A 477 -9.23 9.61 5.71
N THR A 478 -8.96 10.18 4.54
CA THR A 478 -7.91 11.20 4.36
C THR A 478 -8.43 12.64 4.39
N ASN A 479 -9.75 12.84 4.54
CA ASN A 479 -10.45 14.12 4.56
C ASN A 479 -10.09 15.03 3.37
N THR A 480 -9.92 14.45 2.18
CA THR A 480 -9.66 15.19 0.94
C THR A 480 -10.94 15.72 0.30
N LEU A 481 -12.05 15.00 0.51
CA LEU A 481 -13.38 15.28 0.00
C LEU A 481 -13.48 15.39 -1.54
N GLN A 482 -12.51 14.93 -2.33
CA GLN A 482 -12.45 15.08 -3.79
C GLN A 482 -13.40 14.16 -4.57
N VAL A 483 -13.90 13.10 -3.96
CA VAL A 483 -14.80 12.15 -4.65
C VAL A 483 -16.21 12.77 -4.70
N PRO A 484 -16.84 12.88 -5.89
CA PRO A 484 -18.16 13.49 -6.00
C PRO A 484 -19.23 12.64 -5.31
N ARG A 485 -20.28 13.26 -4.77
CA ARG A 485 -21.39 12.52 -4.13
C ARG A 485 -22.08 11.52 -5.07
N THR A 486 -22.03 11.75 -6.37
CA THR A 486 -22.59 10.91 -7.43
C THR A 486 -21.62 9.82 -7.92
N TRP A 487 -20.47 9.63 -7.28
CA TRP A 487 -19.42 8.71 -7.74
C TRP A 487 -19.91 7.27 -7.98
N THR A 488 -20.92 6.81 -7.25
CA THR A 488 -21.46 5.45 -7.34
C THR A 488 -21.98 5.09 -8.74
N SER A 489 -22.50 6.05 -9.51
CA SER A 489 -22.92 5.83 -10.91
C SER A 489 -21.75 5.56 -11.86
N SER A 490 -20.55 5.97 -11.44
CA SER A 490 -19.29 5.84 -12.18
C SER A 490 -18.29 4.97 -11.42
N MET A 491 -18.74 4.14 -10.47
CA MET A 491 -17.87 3.21 -9.75
C MET A 491 -17.55 1.99 -10.62
N ILE A 492 -16.34 1.44 -10.46
CA ILE A 492 -15.97 0.14 -11.04
C ILE A 492 -16.93 -0.95 -10.50
N PRO A 493 -17.54 -1.76 -11.37
CA PRO A 493 -18.39 -2.86 -10.92
C PRO A 493 -17.57 -3.84 -10.07
N PHE A 494 -18.23 -4.58 -9.18
CA PHE A 494 -17.57 -5.66 -8.48
C PHE A 494 -17.20 -6.74 -9.51
N LEU A 495 -15.90 -6.98 -9.70
CA LEU A 495 -15.41 -7.87 -10.74
C LEU A 495 -14.69 -9.07 -10.11
N ASN A 496 -15.45 -10.14 -9.93
CA ASN A 496 -14.96 -11.46 -9.54
C ASN A 496 -14.87 -12.39 -10.76
N GLY A 497 -14.44 -13.63 -10.54
CA GLY A 497 -14.24 -14.60 -11.61
C GLY A 497 -15.52 -15.21 -12.20
N SER A 498 -16.69 -14.96 -11.59
CA SER A 498 -17.98 -15.37 -12.15
C SER A 498 -18.65 -14.27 -12.98
N SER A 499 -18.17 -13.03 -12.85
CA SER A 499 -18.69 -11.88 -13.57
C SER A 499 -18.15 -11.83 -14.99
N LYS A 500 -19.00 -11.42 -15.93
CA LYS A 500 -18.55 -11.00 -17.24
C LYS A 500 -17.79 -9.68 -17.10
N LEU A 501 -16.75 -9.51 -17.91
CA LEU A 501 -16.15 -8.19 -18.08
C LEU A 501 -17.22 -7.19 -18.52
N PRO A 502 -17.17 -5.93 -18.04
CA PRO A 502 -18.08 -4.90 -18.53
C PRO A 502 -17.86 -4.68 -20.04
N GLU A 503 -18.86 -4.15 -20.72
CA GLU A 503 -18.70 -3.75 -22.12
C GLU A 503 -17.73 -2.56 -22.22
N PRO A 504 -16.81 -2.55 -23.20
CA PRO A 504 -15.94 -1.40 -23.46
C PRO A 504 -16.75 -0.10 -23.65
N GLN A 505 -16.37 0.96 -22.95
CA GLN A 505 -17.06 2.23 -22.99
C GLN A 505 -16.44 3.16 -24.03
N THR A 506 -17.26 3.77 -24.89
CA THR A 506 -16.80 4.77 -25.87
C THR A 506 -16.70 6.17 -25.30
N THR A 507 -17.44 6.45 -24.22
CA THR A 507 -17.47 7.74 -23.52
C THR A 507 -17.10 7.53 -22.05
N PRO A 508 -16.25 8.39 -21.45
CA PRO A 508 -15.92 8.30 -20.03
C PRO A 508 -17.17 8.36 -19.15
N ALA A 509 -17.33 7.44 -18.21
CA ALA A 509 -18.50 7.38 -17.32
C ALA A 509 -18.60 8.58 -16.36
N GLY A 510 -17.45 9.08 -15.90
CA GLY A 510 -17.34 10.20 -14.98
C GLY A 510 -16.16 11.11 -15.30
N LYS A 511 -16.02 12.19 -14.54
CA LYS A 511 -14.90 13.13 -14.61
C LYS A 511 -14.23 13.23 -13.24
N PHE A 512 -12.91 13.31 -13.25
CA PHE A 512 -12.15 13.73 -12.09
C PHE A 512 -12.06 15.25 -12.11
N ASP A 513 -13.02 15.91 -11.48
CA ASP A 513 -12.94 17.36 -11.28
C ASP A 513 -11.93 17.60 -10.16
N ALA A 514 -10.65 17.71 -10.54
CA ALA A 514 -9.62 18.18 -9.63
C ALA A 514 -10.04 19.57 -9.18
N GLY A 515 -10.69 19.65 -8.01
CA GLY A 515 -11.31 20.88 -7.54
C GLY A 515 -10.33 22.04 -7.72
N HIS A 516 -10.75 23.06 -8.48
CA HIS A 516 -9.89 24.18 -8.82
C HIS A 516 -9.29 24.75 -7.53
N SER A 517 -7.99 24.53 -7.33
CA SER A 517 -7.27 25.18 -6.25
C SER A 517 -6.97 26.59 -6.74
N LEU A 518 -7.77 27.56 -6.32
CA LEU A 518 -7.49 28.96 -6.58
C LEU A 518 -6.23 29.33 -5.79
N ALA A 519 -5.09 29.59 -6.44
CA ALA A 519 -3.96 30.20 -5.76
C ALA A 519 -4.23 31.70 -5.65
N VAL A 520 -4.32 32.24 -4.44
CA VAL A 520 -4.50 33.68 -4.19
C VAL A 520 -3.23 34.20 -3.55
N GLU A 521 -2.37 34.85 -4.33
CA GLU A 521 -1.18 35.50 -3.78
C GLU A 521 -1.59 36.73 -2.97
N LEU A 522 -1.31 36.73 -1.66
CA LEU A 522 -1.53 37.87 -0.78
C LEU A 522 -0.21 38.59 -0.53
N THR A 523 -0.07 39.83 -0.99
CA THR A 523 1.06 40.69 -0.63
C THR A 523 0.79 41.30 0.74
N VAL A 524 1.56 40.89 1.75
CA VAL A 524 1.51 41.49 3.09
C VAL A 524 2.41 42.75 3.09
N PRO A 525 1.93 43.91 3.57
CA PRO A 525 2.76 45.11 3.67
C PRO A 525 3.90 44.95 4.69
N ASP A 526 5.03 45.61 4.44
CA ASP A 526 6.35 45.44 5.11
C ASP A 526 6.42 45.72 6.63
N VAL A 527 5.31 46.04 7.30
CA VAL A 527 5.33 46.45 8.72
C VAL A 527 4.27 45.69 9.50
N VAL A 528 4.72 44.67 10.24
CA VAL A 528 3.94 44.01 11.31
C VAL A 528 4.69 44.26 12.61
N ASP A 529 4.02 44.88 13.57
CA ASP A 529 4.57 45.14 14.90
C ASP A 529 4.80 43.81 15.65
N VAL A 530 5.78 43.79 16.56
CA VAL A 530 6.43 42.57 17.11
C VAL A 530 5.51 41.71 18.00
N ASN A 531 4.26 42.13 18.19
CA ASN A 531 3.20 41.43 18.93
C ASN A 531 1.83 41.46 18.20
N GLY A 532 1.82 41.72 16.89
CA GLY A 532 0.59 41.94 16.13
C GLY A 532 -0.07 40.66 15.58
N THR A 533 -1.40 40.59 15.69
CA THR A 533 -2.21 39.68 14.86
C THR A 533 -2.25 40.21 13.44
N LEU A 534 -1.93 39.39 12.43
CA LEU A 534 -2.21 39.78 11.05
C LEU A 534 -3.71 39.57 10.81
N SER A 535 -4.45 40.66 10.68
CA SER A 535 -5.80 40.64 10.17
C SER A 535 -5.77 41.06 8.71
N GLY A 536 -6.34 40.21 7.85
CA GLY A 536 -6.42 40.44 6.41
C GLY A 536 -7.83 40.20 5.91
N LYS A 537 -8.23 41.00 4.93
CA LYS A 537 -9.53 40.84 4.27
C LYS A 537 -9.31 40.45 2.83
N ALA A 538 -9.58 39.18 2.48
CA ALA A 538 -9.66 38.79 1.08
C ALA A 538 -11.12 38.83 0.63
N THR A 539 -11.38 39.59 -0.42
CA THR A 539 -12.66 39.51 -1.12
C THR A 539 -12.49 38.54 -2.28
N ILE A 540 -13.22 37.43 -2.23
CA ILE A 540 -13.26 36.47 -3.34
C ILE A 540 -14.50 36.80 -4.16
N GLU A 541 -14.30 37.43 -5.31
CA GLU A 541 -15.37 37.64 -6.27
C GLU A 541 -15.57 36.38 -7.10
N LEU A 542 -16.70 35.69 -6.86
CA LEU A 542 -17.15 34.59 -7.70
C LEU A 542 -18.11 35.17 -8.75
N GLU A 543 -17.73 35.14 -10.04
CA GLU A 543 -18.64 35.54 -11.12
C GLU A 543 -19.85 34.60 -11.14
N LYS A 544 -21.06 35.16 -10.94
CA LYS A 544 -22.38 34.53 -11.09
C LYS A 544 -22.46 33.05 -10.70
N SER A 545 -22.62 32.77 -9.41
CA SER A 545 -23.17 31.49 -8.95
C SER A 545 -24.34 31.74 -8.02
N SER A 546 -25.56 31.45 -8.50
CA SER A 546 -26.81 31.61 -7.75
C SER A 546 -27.00 30.55 -6.65
N ASN A 547 -26.19 29.49 -6.61
CA ASN A 547 -26.49 28.27 -5.82
C ASN A 547 -25.39 27.83 -4.84
N LEU A 548 -24.41 28.67 -4.51
CA LEU A 548 -23.43 28.34 -3.45
C LEU A 548 -24.05 28.58 -2.08
N GLN A 549 -24.45 27.49 -1.40
CA GLN A 549 -24.95 27.53 -0.03
C GLN A 549 -23.83 27.38 1.01
N ASP A 550 -22.73 26.69 0.68
CA ASP A 550 -21.57 26.52 1.56
C ASP A 550 -20.25 26.61 0.76
N LEU A 551 -19.34 27.49 1.21
CA LEU A 551 -17.96 27.57 0.74
C LEU A 551 -17.06 27.17 1.91
N ASP A 552 -16.19 26.18 1.69
CA ASP A 552 -15.14 25.84 2.64
C ASP A 552 -13.83 26.43 2.10
N VAL A 553 -13.18 27.27 2.90
CA VAL A 553 -11.94 27.98 2.54
C VAL A 553 -10.83 27.48 3.44
N MET A 554 -9.83 26.86 2.82
CA MET A 554 -8.62 26.41 3.50
C MET A 554 -7.50 27.38 3.18
N ILE A 555 -6.98 28.06 4.20
CA ILE A 555 -5.86 28.99 4.08
C ILE A 555 -4.60 28.25 4.54
N THR A 556 -3.59 28.21 3.66
CA THR A 556 -2.28 27.61 3.94
C THR A 556 -1.22 28.71 3.84
N ALA A 557 -0.45 28.94 4.90
CA ALA A 557 0.66 29.89 4.88
C ALA A 557 1.96 29.14 4.57
N ASN A 558 2.52 29.37 3.38
CA ASN A 558 3.80 28.78 2.98
C ASN A 558 4.93 29.76 3.28
N GLU A 559 5.76 29.41 4.26
CA GLU A 559 7.07 30.04 4.49
C GLU A 559 8.21 29.06 4.18
N PRO A 560 9.34 29.55 3.63
CA PRO A 560 10.55 28.75 3.54
C PRO A 560 11.04 28.38 4.96
N GLY A 561 10.92 27.10 5.34
CA GLY A 561 11.42 26.59 6.62
C GLY A 561 10.42 25.78 7.45
N TYR A 562 9.13 25.78 7.10
CA TYR A 562 8.13 24.91 7.76
C TYR A 562 7.96 23.59 6.99
N LEU A 563 8.14 22.46 7.70
CA LEU A 563 7.87 21.12 7.17
C LEU A 563 6.37 20.86 6.92
N THR A 564 5.50 21.56 7.65
CA THR A 564 4.04 21.48 7.50
C THR A 564 3.41 22.86 7.74
N PRO A 565 2.85 23.51 6.70
CA PRO A 565 2.24 24.83 6.87
C PRO A 565 0.95 24.74 7.71
N PRO A 566 0.68 25.71 8.60
CA PRO A 566 -0.54 25.73 9.38
C PRO A 566 -1.77 25.91 8.46
N GLN A 567 -2.81 25.14 8.74
CA GLN A 567 -4.07 25.15 7.99
C GLN A 567 -5.19 25.73 8.85
N PHE A 568 -5.92 26.69 8.31
CA PHE A 568 -7.09 27.28 8.98
C PHE A 568 -8.33 27.05 8.13
N ARG A 569 -9.41 26.58 8.77
CA ARG A 569 -10.75 26.55 8.19
C ARG A 569 -11.57 27.67 8.76
N GLN A 570 -12.30 28.37 7.90
CA GLN A 570 -13.22 29.40 8.34
C GLN A 570 -14.53 29.28 7.57
N LYS A 571 -15.64 29.27 8.32
CA LYS A 571 -16.99 29.29 7.75
C LYS A 571 -17.29 30.73 7.33
N LEU A 572 -17.75 30.93 6.09
CA LEU A 572 -18.01 32.26 5.54
C LEU A 572 -18.99 33.08 6.39
N LEU A 573 -18.62 34.34 6.61
CA LEU A 573 -19.45 35.33 7.31
C LEU A 573 -20.20 36.19 6.29
N LYS A 574 -21.45 35.82 6.01
CA LYS A 574 -22.47 36.58 5.24
C LYS A 574 -22.21 36.82 3.75
N LYS A 575 -23.34 36.83 3.02
CA LYS A 575 -23.48 37.29 1.64
C LYS A 575 -23.78 38.80 1.69
N ALA A 576 -22.93 39.65 1.16
CA ALA A 576 -23.21 41.08 0.99
C ALA A 576 -23.13 41.43 -0.50
N ASN A 577 -24.24 41.86 -1.09
CA ASN A 577 -24.33 42.32 -2.48
C ASN A 577 -23.81 41.32 -3.53
N GLY A 578 -24.07 40.02 -3.34
CA GLY A 578 -23.63 38.98 -4.28
C GLY A 578 -22.13 38.64 -4.22
N LYS A 579 -21.37 39.24 -3.28
CA LYS A 579 -19.96 38.94 -3.03
C LYS A 579 -19.83 38.14 -1.74
N HIS A 580 -18.94 37.15 -1.78
CA HIS A 580 -18.54 36.38 -0.59
C HIS A 580 -17.26 37.00 -0.03
N VAL A 581 -17.31 37.38 1.24
CA VAL A 581 -16.19 38.04 1.92
C VAL A 581 -15.67 37.08 2.99
N VAL A 582 -14.39 36.74 2.92
CA VAL A 582 -13.72 35.92 3.93
C VAL A 582 -12.81 36.85 4.73
N ASP A 583 -13.21 37.13 5.97
CA ASP A 583 -12.37 37.87 6.92
C ASP A 583 -11.56 36.87 7.71
N PHE A 584 -10.23 36.84 7.58
CA PHE A 584 -9.37 35.93 8.35
C PHE A 584 -8.44 36.71 9.29
N SER A 585 -8.11 36.07 10.40
CA SER A 585 -7.20 36.59 11.41
C SER A 585 -6.37 35.43 11.92
N PHE A 586 -5.04 35.55 11.89
CA PHE A 586 -4.15 34.53 12.43
C PHE A 586 -3.05 35.15 13.30
N PRO A 587 -2.71 34.50 14.43
CA PRO A 587 -1.57 34.89 15.22
C PRO A 587 -0.30 34.60 14.43
N VAL A 588 0.57 35.59 14.29
CA VAL A 588 1.85 35.42 13.61
C VAL A 588 2.92 35.14 14.66
N PRO A 589 3.67 34.03 14.58
CA PRO A 589 4.88 33.86 15.39
C PRO A 589 5.91 34.91 14.98
N GLN A 590 6.80 35.34 15.89
CA GLN A 590 7.81 36.37 15.61
C GLN A 590 8.56 36.14 14.28
N ILE A 591 8.22 36.89 13.25
CA ILE A 591 8.91 36.85 11.95
C ILE A 591 10.08 37.82 11.97
N ARG A 592 11.25 37.40 11.49
CA ARG A 592 12.36 38.31 11.21
C ARG A 592 11.97 39.26 10.07
N ARG A 593 12.30 40.56 10.20
CA ARG A 593 12.04 41.58 9.16
C ARG A 593 12.55 41.10 7.78
N SER A 594 11.68 41.20 6.76
CA SER A 594 11.89 40.96 5.30
C SER A 594 11.41 39.67 4.62
N SER A 595 10.60 38.82 5.27
CA SER A 595 10.03 37.63 4.61
C SER A 595 8.79 37.96 3.75
N LYS A 596 8.78 37.56 2.47
CA LYS A 596 7.53 37.44 1.69
C LYS A 596 6.80 36.17 2.12
N MET A 597 5.57 36.29 2.63
CA MET A 597 4.73 35.14 2.97
C MET A 597 3.80 34.82 1.81
N LEU A 598 3.89 33.60 1.25
CA LEU A 598 2.95 33.16 0.22
C LEU A 598 1.77 32.49 0.91
N VAL A 599 0.61 33.12 0.88
CA VAL A 599 -0.64 32.50 1.34
C VAL A 599 -1.29 31.79 0.15
N GLN A 600 -1.72 30.55 0.34
CA GLN A 600 -2.48 29.80 -0.66
C GLN A 600 -3.89 29.52 -0.11
N CYS A 601 -4.91 30.11 -0.74
CA CYS A 601 -6.31 29.95 -0.34
C CYS A 601 -7.03 28.93 -1.23
N LYS A 602 -7.15 27.67 -0.81
CA LYS A 602 -7.94 26.69 -1.56
C LYS A 602 -9.43 26.93 -1.29
N VAL A 603 -10.12 27.43 -2.31
CA VAL A 603 -11.57 27.70 -2.26
C VAL A 603 -12.32 26.51 -2.84
N ARG A 604 -13.26 25.94 -2.09
CA ARG A 604 -14.15 24.91 -2.61
C ARG A 604 -15.62 25.30 -2.52
N ALA A 605 -16.26 25.26 -3.68
CA ALA A 605 -17.71 25.23 -3.82
C ALA A 605 -18.27 23.86 -3.40
N ILE A 606 -19.08 23.81 -2.35
CA ILE A 606 -19.81 22.61 -1.96
C ILE A 606 -21.24 22.74 -2.51
N GLY A 607 -21.48 22.15 -3.69
CA GLY A 607 -22.80 22.07 -4.32
C GLY A 607 -22.94 22.91 -5.61
N GLY A 608 -23.35 22.25 -6.69
CA GLY A 608 -23.69 22.86 -7.98
C GLY A 608 -22.81 22.40 -9.14
N SER A 609 -23.40 21.68 -10.10
CA SER A 609 -22.82 21.43 -11.42
C SER A 609 -22.85 22.72 -12.24
N GLY A 610 -21.79 23.55 -12.20
CA GLY A 610 -21.83 24.81 -12.96
C GLY A 610 -20.65 25.77 -12.87
N LEU A 611 -19.52 25.41 -12.24
CA LEU A 611 -18.33 26.28 -12.25
C LEU A 611 -17.48 25.98 -13.48
N THR A 612 -17.85 26.51 -14.64
CA THR A 612 -17.06 26.35 -15.87
C THR A 612 -16.14 27.52 -16.19
N ASN A 613 -16.27 28.68 -15.56
CA ASN A 613 -15.40 29.84 -15.80
C ASN A 613 -15.27 30.72 -14.55
N ALA A 614 -14.20 30.57 -13.78
CA ALA A 614 -13.79 31.57 -12.81
C ALA A 614 -12.53 32.27 -13.35
N THR A 615 -12.69 33.48 -13.90
CA THR A 615 -11.57 34.36 -14.24
C THR A 615 -11.36 35.36 -13.09
N SER A 616 -10.11 35.51 -12.64
CA SER A 616 -9.76 36.49 -11.60
C SER A 616 -9.89 37.91 -12.16
N LYS A 617 -10.96 38.62 -11.84
CA LYS A 617 -11.00 40.09 -11.98
C LYS A 617 -10.56 40.73 -10.67
N LYS A 618 -9.42 41.41 -10.73
CA LYS A 618 -8.91 42.48 -9.85
C LYS A 618 -9.32 42.38 -8.37
N ILE A 619 -8.41 41.87 -7.54
CA ILE A 619 -8.49 41.99 -6.07
C ILE A 619 -8.28 43.46 -5.71
N VAL A 620 -9.26 44.07 -5.04
CA VAL A 620 -9.17 45.44 -4.52
C VAL A 620 -8.80 45.37 -3.04
N ASN A 621 -7.57 45.76 -2.70
CA ASN A 621 -7.13 45.92 -1.31
C ASN A 621 -7.91 47.09 -0.68
N ARG A 622 -8.65 46.83 0.40
CA ARG A 622 -9.18 47.89 1.29
C ARG A 622 -8.56 47.74 2.68
N THR A 623 -7.64 48.66 2.94
CA THR A 623 -7.18 49.22 4.23
C THR A 623 -6.93 48.23 5.38
N PHE A 624 -5.66 48.09 5.76
CA PHE A 624 -5.26 47.56 7.07
C PHE A 624 -5.47 48.64 8.14
N SER A 625 -6.19 48.34 9.23
CA SER A 625 -6.26 49.23 10.39
C SER A 625 -5.41 48.66 11.52
N SER A 626 -4.30 49.32 11.85
CA SER A 626 -3.60 49.07 13.11
C SER A 626 -4.36 49.77 14.23
N ASN A 627 -4.96 49.01 15.16
CA ASN A 627 -5.39 49.57 16.44
C ASN A 627 -4.15 49.74 17.32
N SER A 628 -3.46 50.87 17.19
CA SER A 628 -2.44 51.27 18.17
C SER A 628 -3.07 52.25 19.17
N GLN A 629 -3.40 51.78 20.38
CA GLN A 629 -3.42 52.67 21.52
C GLN A 629 -1.97 53.01 21.88
N ARG A 630 -1.58 54.28 21.66
CA ARG A 630 -0.31 54.81 22.15
C ARG A 630 -0.39 54.91 23.68
N ASN A 631 0.22 53.96 24.37
CA ASN A 631 0.62 54.17 25.76
C ASN A 631 2.02 54.79 25.75
N HIS A 632 2.09 56.06 26.14
CA HIS A 632 3.34 56.69 26.55
C HIS A 632 3.81 56.04 27.87
N PHE A 633 5.03 55.52 27.89
CA PHE A 633 5.82 55.38 29.11
C PHE A 633 7.20 55.99 28.85
N ARG A 634 7.68 56.75 29.84
CA ARG A 634 9.01 57.37 29.91
C ARG A 634 10.11 56.32 30.02
#